data_AF-T1CN66-F1
#
_entry.id   AF-T1CN66-F1
#
_cell.length_a   1.000
_cell.length_b   1.000
_cell.length_c   1.000
_cell.angle_alpha   90.00
_cell.angle_beta   90.00
_cell.angle_gamma   90.00
#
_symmetry.space_group_name_H-M   'P 1'
#
loop_
_entity.id
_entity.type
_entity.pdbx_description
1 polymer ?
#
loop_
_entity_poly.entity_id
_entity_poly.type
_entity_poly.pdbx_seq_one_letter_code
_entity_poly.pdbx_strand_id
1 'polypeptide(L)'
;MADARRYHRLPSPFRMKRGGELIGAQLAYETWGTLSPHVDNAVLILPGLSPSAHAASGPYDSSDGWWEAIIGPGKAIDTERWFVICVNSLGSCKGSTGPASHDPTSGRPYAIEFPELTLEDAANANQCLIDALGIARLACLVGCSMGGMTTLAQMLLHPNCTRAHISISTAPQAQPFAIAIRSLQREAIRLDPNWNNGAYDDTHYPEAGMRIARKLGVITYRSALEWSGRFSRIRLDSGARDEDPFAFE
;
A
#
# COMPACT_ATOMS: atom_id res chain seq x y z
N MET A 1 7.34 17.06 10.72
CA MET A 1 8.36 16.12 10.20
C MET A 1 8.50 16.40 8.72
N ALA A 2 9.72 16.38 8.19
CA ALA A 2 9.92 16.54 6.75
C ALA A 2 9.33 15.33 6.03
N ASP A 3 8.70 15.55 4.88
CA ASP A 3 8.20 14.45 4.05
C ASP A 3 9.40 13.69 3.46
N ALA A 4 9.70 12.49 3.98
CA ALA A 4 10.79 11.66 3.45
C ALA A 4 10.47 11.04 2.08
N ARG A 5 9.20 11.07 1.66
CA ARG A 5 8.77 10.54 0.37
C ARG A 5 9.40 11.35 -0.76
N ARG A 6 9.91 10.62 -1.74
CA ARG A 6 10.28 11.12 -3.05
C ARG A 6 9.12 10.85 -4.01
N TYR A 7 9.03 11.66 -5.06
CA TYR A 7 7.96 11.56 -6.04
C TYR A 7 8.54 11.42 -7.44
N HIS A 8 8.03 10.45 -8.19
CA HIS A 8 8.31 10.29 -9.60
C HIS A 8 7.06 10.62 -10.41
N ARG A 9 7.16 11.57 -11.35
CA ARG A 9 6.06 11.89 -12.25
C ARG A 9 5.92 10.79 -13.29
N LEU A 10 4.72 10.25 -13.44
CA LEU A 10 4.41 9.30 -14.47
C LEU A 10 4.30 10.00 -15.84
N PRO A 11 4.45 9.26 -16.96
CA PRO A 11 4.09 9.78 -18.28
C PRO A 11 2.69 10.41 -18.26
N SER A 12 2.52 11.51 -18.97
CA SER A 12 1.24 12.23 -19.02
C SER A 12 0.82 12.39 -20.49
N PRO A 13 -0.24 11.70 -20.94
CA PRO A 13 -1.16 10.86 -20.16
C PRO A 13 -0.57 9.50 -19.74
N PHE A 14 -0.96 9.02 -18.55
CA PHE A 14 -0.74 7.64 -18.10
C PHE A 14 -2.00 6.82 -18.38
N ARG A 15 -1.92 5.87 -19.32
CA ARG A 15 -3.07 5.08 -19.77
C ARG A 15 -3.41 3.97 -18.78
N MET A 16 -4.69 3.81 -18.49
CA MET A 16 -5.22 2.81 -17.56
C MET A 16 -5.74 1.58 -18.32
N LYS A 17 -5.52 0.39 -17.77
CA LYS A 17 -5.84 -0.90 -18.42
C LYS A 17 -7.31 -1.06 -18.78
N ARG A 18 -8.23 -0.58 -17.91
CA ARG A 18 -9.68 -0.68 -18.11
C ARG A 18 -10.29 0.55 -18.81
N GLY A 19 -9.45 1.41 -19.37
CA GLY A 19 -9.87 2.65 -20.02
C GLY A 19 -9.72 3.87 -19.11
N GLY A 20 -9.69 5.05 -19.72
CA GLY A 20 -9.32 6.30 -19.06
C GLY A 20 -7.80 6.51 -18.99
N GLU A 21 -7.43 7.69 -18.51
CA GLU A 21 -6.03 8.10 -18.36
C GLU A 21 -5.88 9.06 -17.17
N LEU A 22 -4.67 9.10 -16.60
CA LEU A 22 -4.30 10.05 -15.58
C LEU A 22 -3.38 11.12 -16.16
N ILE A 23 -3.67 12.38 -15.86
CA ILE A 23 -2.88 13.54 -16.29
C ILE A 23 -2.04 14.03 -15.11
N GLY A 24 -0.73 14.21 -15.30
CA GLY A 24 0.16 14.71 -14.27
C GLY A 24 0.27 13.80 -13.03
N ALA A 25 0.01 12.50 -13.16
CA ALA A 25 0.09 11.56 -12.06
C ALA A 25 1.52 11.38 -11.53
N GLN A 26 1.63 10.90 -10.29
CA GLN A 26 2.89 10.66 -9.61
C GLN A 26 2.85 9.39 -8.76
N LEU A 27 4.01 8.81 -8.57
CA LEU A 27 4.26 7.71 -7.65
C LEU A 27 5.15 8.20 -6.51
N ALA A 28 4.69 8.03 -5.28
CA ALA A 28 5.48 8.26 -4.08
C ALA A 28 6.31 7.01 -3.73
N TYR A 29 7.56 7.22 -3.36
CA TYR A 29 8.47 6.14 -2.97
C TYR A 29 9.50 6.63 -1.96
N GLU A 30 10.12 5.69 -1.26
CA GLU A 30 11.24 5.92 -0.35
C GLU A 30 12.36 4.92 -0.64
N THR A 31 13.57 5.27 -0.21
CA THR A 31 14.77 4.47 -0.49
C THR A 31 15.69 4.35 0.71
N TRP A 32 16.31 3.19 0.89
CA TRP A 32 17.33 2.92 1.90
C TRP A 32 18.56 2.25 1.29
N GLY A 33 19.74 2.52 1.85
CA GLY A 33 21.00 2.05 1.30
C GLY A 33 21.46 2.85 0.08
N THR A 34 22.48 2.34 -0.62
CA THR A 34 23.13 3.02 -1.73
C THR A 34 23.14 2.15 -2.97
N LEU A 35 22.71 2.70 -4.10
CA LEU A 35 22.77 2.03 -5.39
C LEU A 35 24.22 1.82 -5.80
N SER A 36 24.59 0.59 -6.15
CA SER A 36 25.96 0.26 -6.56
C SER A 36 26.32 0.94 -7.88
N PRO A 37 27.61 1.21 -8.15
CA PRO A 37 28.06 1.72 -9.46
C PRO A 37 27.70 0.79 -10.63
N HIS A 38 27.46 -0.49 -10.36
CA HIS A 38 27.04 -1.49 -11.34
C HIS A 38 25.51 -1.59 -11.50
N VAL A 39 24.74 -0.88 -10.66
CA VAL A 39 23.26 -0.84 -10.70
C VAL A 39 22.65 -2.24 -10.59
N ASP A 40 23.25 -3.10 -9.76
CA ASP A 40 22.95 -4.54 -9.69
C ASP A 40 22.46 -5.02 -8.31
N ASN A 41 22.26 -4.08 -7.39
CA ASN A 41 21.85 -4.31 -6.00
C ASN A 41 20.50 -3.65 -5.63
N ALA A 42 19.68 -3.26 -6.62
CA ALA A 42 18.38 -2.66 -6.36
C ALA A 42 17.31 -3.71 -5.97
N VAL A 43 16.60 -3.47 -4.87
CA VAL A 43 15.50 -4.29 -4.37
C VAL A 43 14.22 -3.47 -4.32
N LEU A 44 13.21 -3.83 -5.11
CA LEU A 44 11.90 -3.16 -5.07
C LEU A 44 10.94 -3.93 -4.17
N ILE A 45 10.32 -3.23 -3.22
CA ILE A 45 9.31 -3.76 -2.30
C ILE A 45 7.95 -3.18 -2.66
N LEU A 46 6.99 -4.08 -2.94
CA LEU A 46 5.59 -3.76 -3.13
C LEU A 46 4.80 -4.16 -1.87
N PRO A 47 4.23 -3.20 -1.12
CA PRO A 47 3.54 -3.48 0.14
C PRO A 47 2.18 -4.16 -0.08
N GLY A 48 1.54 -4.54 1.02
CA GLY A 48 0.12 -4.89 1.02
C GLY A 48 -0.80 -3.69 0.70
N LEU A 49 -2.11 -3.87 0.86
CA LEU A 49 -3.09 -2.83 0.51
C LEU A 49 -2.96 -1.53 1.32
N SER A 50 -2.68 -1.64 2.61
CA SER A 50 -2.75 -0.51 3.54
C SER A 50 -1.46 0.27 3.82
N PRO A 51 -0.23 -0.27 3.71
CA PRO A 51 0.99 0.48 4.06
C PRO A 51 1.32 1.66 3.13
N SER A 52 2.15 2.58 3.61
CA SER A 52 2.79 3.65 2.81
C SER A 52 4.07 3.15 2.13
N ALA A 53 4.77 4.07 1.45
CA ALA A 53 6.15 3.85 1.02
C ALA A 53 7.13 3.68 2.21
N HIS A 54 6.82 4.24 3.38
CA HIS A 54 7.70 4.25 4.56
C HIS A 54 7.85 2.87 5.21
N ALA A 55 8.81 2.07 4.73
CA ALA A 55 9.01 0.68 5.13
C ALA A 55 9.96 0.51 6.33
N ALA A 56 10.90 1.44 6.53
CA ALA A 56 11.78 1.48 7.68
C ALA A 56 12.21 2.92 8.02
N SER A 57 12.68 3.11 9.24
CA SER A 57 13.35 4.32 9.69
C SER A 57 14.60 4.62 8.85
N GLY A 58 14.96 5.90 8.76
CA GLY A 58 16.08 6.36 7.94
C GLY A 58 16.51 7.78 8.28
N PRO A 59 17.51 8.32 7.56
CA PRO A 59 18.08 9.64 7.85
C PRO A 59 17.11 10.80 7.61
N TYR A 60 16.05 10.60 6.81
CA TYR A 60 15.07 11.63 6.48
C TYR A 60 13.77 11.51 7.30
N ASP A 61 13.50 10.33 7.87
CA ASP A 61 12.39 10.06 8.78
C ASP A 61 12.82 8.94 9.74
N SER A 62 12.96 9.28 11.02
CA SER A 62 13.41 8.35 12.06
C SER A 62 12.27 7.59 12.74
N SER A 63 11.03 7.75 12.29
CA SER A 63 9.90 6.97 12.80
C SER A 63 9.98 5.52 12.33
N ASP A 64 9.35 4.61 13.08
CA ASP A 64 9.34 3.19 12.72
C ASP A 64 8.49 2.96 11.46
N GLY A 65 9.09 2.30 10.46
CA GLY A 65 8.38 1.90 9.26
C GLY A 65 7.51 0.67 9.45
N TRP A 66 6.62 0.39 8.50
CA TRP A 66 5.71 -0.77 8.59
C TRP A 66 6.43 -2.12 8.55
N TRP A 67 7.70 -2.15 8.13
CA TRP A 67 8.53 -3.35 8.08
C TRP A 67 9.87 -3.18 8.82
N GLU A 68 9.88 -2.34 9.86
CA GLU A 68 11.07 -1.93 10.61
C GLU A 68 11.97 -3.11 11.00
N ALA A 69 11.41 -4.21 11.51
CA ALA A 69 12.20 -5.36 11.96
C ALA A 69 12.93 -6.11 10.82
N ILE A 70 12.57 -5.87 9.56
CA ILE A 70 13.09 -6.61 8.40
C ILE A 70 14.08 -5.79 7.57
N ILE A 71 13.91 -4.48 7.48
CA ILE A 71 14.72 -3.60 6.61
C ILE A 71 15.62 -2.70 7.45
N GLY A 72 16.92 -2.69 7.14
CA GLY A 72 17.91 -1.83 7.80
C GLY A 72 19.30 -2.46 7.87
N PRO A 73 20.28 -1.78 8.47
CA PRO A 73 21.66 -2.26 8.54
C PRO A 73 21.77 -3.62 9.26
N GLY A 74 22.33 -4.62 8.59
CA GLY A 74 22.49 -5.98 9.11
C GLY A 74 21.20 -6.78 9.31
N LYS A 75 20.03 -6.24 8.92
CA LYS A 75 18.74 -6.95 9.00
C LYS A 75 18.55 -7.89 7.81
N ALA A 76 17.42 -8.60 7.76
CA ALA A 76 17.13 -9.59 6.72
C ALA A 76 17.18 -9.00 5.29
N ILE A 77 16.63 -7.79 5.12
CA ILE A 77 16.87 -6.95 3.95
C ILE A 77 17.89 -5.88 4.35
N ASP A 78 19.16 -6.26 4.19
CA ASP A 78 20.30 -5.48 4.64
C ASP A 78 20.58 -4.26 3.75
N THR A 79 20.37 -3.07 4.30
CA THR A 79 20.57 -1.80 3.58
C THR A 79 22.04 -1.39 3.44
N GLU A 80 22.98 -2.10 4.08
CA GLU A 80 24.42 -1.95 3.80
C GLU A 80 24.82 -2.65 2.50
N ARG A 81 23.96 -3.55 2.00
CA ARG A 81 24.21 -4.36 0.81
C ARG A 81 23.28 -4.01 -0.35
N TRP A 82 22.01 -3.73 -0.04
CA TRP A 82 20.96 -3.52 -1.03
C TRP A 82 20.52 -2.06 -1.06
N PHE A 83 20.25 -1.56 -2.27
CA PHE A 83 19.50 -0.34 -2.47
C PHE A 83 18.01 -0.67 -2.49
N VAL A 84 17.34 -0.48 -1.37
CA VAL A 84 15.93 -0.80 -1.20
C VAL A 84 15.08 0.36 -1.68
N ILE A 85 14.05 0.06 -2.45
CA ILE A 85 13.02 0.99 -2.93
C ILE A 85 11.68 0.45 -2.44
N CYS A 86 10.88 1.26 -1.76
CA CYS A 86 9.50 0.91 -1.42
C CYS A 86 8.56 1.97 -2.00
N VAL A 87 7.52 1.52 -2.70
CA VAL A 87 6.57 2.39 -3.38
C VAL A 87 5.25 2.43 -2.63
N ASN A 88 4.60 3.60 -2.68
CA ASN A 88 3.17 3.66 -2.43
C ASN A 88 2.45 3.32 -3.74
N SER A 89 1.58 2.32 -3.75
CA SER A 89 0.91 1.89 -4.99
C SER A 89 0.07 3.00 -5.62
N LEU A 90 0.02 3.05 -6.95
CA LEU A 90 -0.95 3.88 -7.67
C LEU A 90 -2.37 3.58 -7.15
N GLY A 91 -3.18 4.62 -6.94
CA GLY A 91 -4.52 4.50 -6.36
C GLY A 91 -4.57 4.55 -4.83
N SER A 92 -3.44 4.55 -4.14
CA SER A 92 -3.36 4.76 -2.69
C SER A 92 -3.61 6.23 -2.29
N CYS A 93 -3.71 6.50 -0.99
CA CYS A 93 -3.90 7.83 -0.41
C CYS A 93 -2.67 8.34 0.38
N LYS A 94 -1.46 7.81 0.12
CA LYS A 94 -0.26 8.11 0.91
C LYS A 94 0.88 8.72 0.10
N GLY A 95 0.51 9.46 -0.95
CA GLY A 95 1.42 10.29 -1.75
C GLY A 95 1.29 10.01 -3.25
N SER A 96 1.15 8.74 -3.64
CA SER A 96 0.88 8.36 -5.03
C SER A 96 -0.50 8.84 -5.45
N THR A 97 -0.67 9.14 -6.75
CA THR A 97 -1.95 9.59 -7.29
C THR A 97 -3.03 8.53 -7.08
N GLY A 98 -4.16 8.94 -6.51
CA GLY A 98 -5.32 8.10 -6.26
C GLY A 98 -6.61 8.92 -6.17
N PRO A 99 -7.73 8.33 -5.73
CA PRO A 99 -9.02 9.01 -5.66
C PRO A 99 -9.01 10.32 -4.85
N ALA A 100 -8.18 10.40 -3.81
CA ALA A 100 -8.06 11.61 -2.99
C ALA A 100 -7.15 12.70 -3.61
N SER A 101 -6.47 12.43 -4.72
CA SER A 101 -5.62 13.40 -5.41
C SER A 101 -6.47 14.36 -6.25
N HIS A 102 -5.99 15.59 -6.44
CA HIS A 102 -6.63 16.56 -7.31
C HIS A 102 -6.51 16.15 -8.78
N ASP A 103 -7.63 16.17 -9.48
CA ASP A 103 -7.71 16.11 -10.92
C ASP A 103 -7.32 17.48 -11.51
N PRO A 104 -6.28 17.56 -12.36
CA PRO A 104 -5.84 18.82 -12.92
C PRO A 104 -6.85 19.46 -13.88
N THR A 105 -7.83 18.71 -14.38
CA THR A 105 -8.85 19.24 -15.29
C THR A 105 -9.97 19.95 -14.55
N SER A 106 -10.44 19.39 -13.43
CA SER A 106 -11.53 19.96 -12.62
C SER A 106 -11.04 20.77 -11.41
N GLY A 107 -9.79 20.61 -10.98
CA GLY A 107 -9.23 21.22 -9.77
C GLY A 107 -9.72 20.60 -8.45
N ARG A 108 -10.61 19.59 -8.51
CA ARG A 108 -11.18 18.89 -7.35
C ARG A 108 -10.57 17.49 -7.20
N PRO A 109 -10.69 16.82 -6.05
CA PRO A 109 -10.30 15.42 -5.93
C PRO A 109 -10.99 14.55 -7.00
N TYR A 110 -10.29 13.55 -7.53
CA TYR A 110 -10.88 12.60 -8.49
C TYR A 110 -12.11 11.89 -7.93
N ALA A 111 -12.08 11.50 -6.64
CA ALA A 111 -13.13 10.74 -5.97
C ALA A 111 -13.55 9.51 -6.81
N ILE A 112 -14.85 9.34 -7.06
CA ILE A 112 -15.40 8.24 -7.87
C ILE A 112 -15.10 8.35 -9.36
N GLU A 113 -14.63 9.51 -9.83
CA GLU A 113 -14.22 9.72 -11.23
C GLU A 113 -12.78 9.22 -11.47
N PHE A 114 -12.08 8.74 -10.43
CA PHE A 114 -10.79 8.09 -10.61
C PHE A 114 -10.95 6.84 -11.50
N PRO A 115 -10.19 6.70 -12.60
CA PRO A 115 -10.29 5.55 -13.49
C PRO A 115 -10.18 4.21 -12.74
N GLU A 116 -10.91 3.20 -13.21
CA GLU A 116 -10.92 1.89 -12.57
C GLU A 116 -9.51 1.27 -12.52
N LEU A 117 -8.98 1.16 -11.31
CA LEU A 117 -7.62 0.70 -11.05
C LEU A 117 -7.47 -0.82 -11.20
N THR A 118 -6.37 -1.24 -11.82
CA THR A 118 -5.92 -2.63 -11.86
C THR A 118 -4.51 -2.79 -11.29
N LEU A 119 -4.12 -4.03 -10.99
CA LEU A 119 -2.76 -4.32 -10.50
C LEU A 119 -1.71 -4.11 -11.60
N GLU A 120 -2.11 -4.25 -12.85
CA GLU A 120 -1.33 -3.96 -14.04
C GLU A 120 -1.00 -2.47 -14.18
N ASP A 121 -1.93 -1.58 -13.79
CA ASP A 121 -1.66 -0.14 -13.77
C ASP A 121 -0.60 0.20 -12.72
N ALA A 122 -0.70 -0.40 -11.54
CA ALA A 122 0.33 -0.26 -10.50
C ALA A 122 1.67 -0.82 -10.96
N ALA A 123 1.69 -1.96 -11.66
CA ALA A 123 2.92 -2.55 -12.21
C ALA A 123 3.58 -1.64 -13.28
N ASN A 124 2.79 -1.12 -14.22
CA ASN A 124 3.29 -0.18 -15.23
C ASN A 124 3.84 1.10 -14.58
N ALA A 125 3.16 1.64 -13.55
CA ALA A 125 3.64 2.80 -12.82
C ALA A 125 4.97 2.54 -12.09
N ASN A 126 5.12 1.36 -11.49
CA ASN A 126 6.38 0.95 -10.87
C ASN A 126 7.50 0.83 -11.92
N GLN A 127 7.19 0.32 -13.12
CA GLN A 127 8.18 0.23 -14.19
C GLN A 127 8.69 1.61 -14.61
N CYS A 128 7.82 2.61 -14.73
CA CYS A 128 8.24 3.99 -15.02
C CYS A 128 9.25 4.51 -13.98
N LEU A 129 9.02 4.22 -12.69
CA LEU A 129 9.97 4.57 -11.63
C LEU A 129 11.30 3.81 -11.78
N ILE A 130 11.25 2.49 -12.00
CA ILE A 130 12.44 1.65 -12.19
C ILE A 130 13.31 2.21 -13.33
N ASP A 131 12.68 2.51 -14.48
CA ASP A 131 13.35 3.05 -15.66
C ASP A 131 13.96 4.43 -15.38
N ALA A 132 13.23 5.30 -14.66
CA ALA A 132 13.70 6.63 -14.30
C ALA A 132 14.87 6.63 -13.30
N LEU A 133 14.98 5.58 -12.48
CA LEU A 133 16.12 5.35 -11.60
C LEU A 133 17.32 4.73 -12.33
N GLY A 134 17.19 4.44 -13.63
CA GLY A 134 18.26 3.85 -14.45
C GLY A 134 18.49 2.36 -14.17
N ILE A 135 17.53 1.67 -13.56
CA ILE A 135 17.67 0.27 -13.16
C ILE A 135 17.14 -0.63 -14.28
N ALA A 136 18.03 -1.18 -15.09
CA ALA A 136 17.62 -2.08 -16.18
C ALA A 136 17.03 -3.40 -15.67
N ARG A 137 17.52 -3.90 -14.53
CA ARG A 137 17.06 -5.15 -13.91
C ARG A 137 17.27 -5.12 -12.41
N LEU A 138 16.19 -5.32 -11.66
CA LEU A 138 16.23 -5.43 -10.20
C LEU A 138 17.04 -6.67 -9.77
N ALA A 139 17.79 -6.52 -8.68
CA ALA A 139 18.40 -7.65 -7.99
C ALA A 139 17.31 -8.58 -7.44
N CYS A 140 16.29 -7.99 -6.82
CA CYS A 140 15.13 -8.70 -6.32
C CYS A 140 13.87 -7.83 -6.38
N LEU A 141 12.74 -8.46 -6.69
CA LEU A 141 11.41 -7.90 -6.57
C LEU A 141 10.70 -8.61 -5.41
N VAL A 142 10.19 -7.86 -4.44
CA VAL A 142 9.56 -8.39 -3.23
C VAL A 142 8.10 -7.96 -3.18
N GLY A 143 7.19 -8.92 -3.00
CA GLY A 143 5.76 -8.65 -2.96
C GLY A 143 5.08 -9.29 -1.75
N CYS A 144 4.38 -8.48 -0.96
CA CYS A 144 3.65 -8.92 0.23
C CYS A 144 2.15 -8.77 0.03
N SER A 145 1.36 -9.83 0.26
CA SER A 145 -0.11 -9.77 0.16
C SER A 145 -0.58 -9.23 -1.20
N MET A 146 -1.28 -8.10 -1.25
CA MET A 146 -1.65 -7.42 -2.51
C MET A 146 -0.41 -7.12 -3.38
N GLY A 147 0.69 -6.66 -2.78
CA GLY A 147 1.93 -6.38 -3.50
C GLY A 147 2.48 -7.60 -4.22
N GLY A 148 2.29 -8.80 -3.67
CA GLY A 148 2.63 -10.05 -4.37
C GLY A 148 1.84 -10.24 -5.67
N MET A 149 0.56 -9.86 -5.70
CA MET A 149 -0.23 -9.89 -6.93
C MET A 149 0.32 -8.87 -7.95
N THR A 150 0.69 -7.67 -7.47
CA THR A 150 1.33 -6.64 -8.31
C THR A 150 2.69 -7.09 -8.86
N THR A 151 3.50 -7.82 -8.08
CA THR A 151 4.78 -8.36 -8.58
C THR A 151 4.59 -9.40 -9.68
N LEU A 152 3.52 -10.21 -9.60
CA LEU A 152 3.18 -11.16 -10.67
C LEU A 152 2.78 -10.41 -11.95
N ALA A 153 1.97 -9.35 -11.83
CA ALA A 153 1.65 -8.47 -12.95
C ALA A 153 2.90 -7.80 -13.54
N GLN A 154 3.81 -7.31 -12.69
CA GLN A 154 5.09 -6.71 -13.10
C GLN A 154 5.90 -7.65 -13.98
N MET A 155 6.14 -8.88 -13.52
CA MET A 155 6.97 -9.83 -14.27
C MET A 155 6.28 -10.32 -15.55
N LEU A 156 4.95 -10.32 -15.59
CA LEU A 156 4.19 -10.66 -16.79
C LEU A 156 4.28 -9.56 -17.86
N LEU A 157 4.14 -8.29 -17.46
CA LEU A 157 4.14 -7.14 -18.37
C LEU A 157 5.54 -6.69 -18.75
N HIS A 158 6.50 -6.86 -17.83
CA HIS A 158 7.89 -6.45 -17.98
C HIS A 158 8.80 -7.66 -17.75
N PRO A 159 8.87 -8.59 -18.73
CA PRO A 159 9.71 -9.76 -18.60
C PRO A 159 11.18 -9.35 -18.42
N ASN A 160 11.93 -10.14 -17.64
CA ASN A 160 13.32 -9.87 -17.26
C ASN A 160 13.56 -8.63 -16.36
N CYS A 161 12.51 -7.97 -15.86
CA CYS A 161 12.65 -6.81 -14.96
C CYS A 161 13.36 -7.11 -13.62
N THR A 162 13.48 -8.39 -13.24
CA THR A 162 14.14 -8.80 -11.99
C THR A 162 14.97 -10.07 -12.16
N ARG A 163 15.98 -10.26 -11.31
CA ARG A 163 16.81 -11.47 -11.21
C ARG A 163 16.24 -12.49 -10.24
N ALA A 164 15.58 -12.02 -9.18
CA ALA A 164 14.97 -12.86 -8.16
C ALA A 164 13.63 -12.29 -7.70
N HIS A 165 12.74 -13.14 -7.20
CA HIS A 165 11.45 -12.73 -6.66
C HIS A 165 11.21 -13.39 -5.30
N ILE A 166 10.82 -12.59 -4.32
CA ILE A 166 10.33 -13.05 -3.02
C ILE A 166 8.83 -12.76 -2.93
N SER A 167 8.04 -13.83 -2.80
CA SER A 167 6.58 -13.80 -2.73
C SER A 167 6.11 -14.18 -1.33
N ILE A 168 5.44 -13.27 -0.62
CA ILE A 168 5.03 -13.46 0.78
C ILE A 168 3.51 -13.35 0.89
N SER A 169 2.87 -14.47 1.27
CA SER A 169 1.44 -14.54 1.62
C SER A 169 0.53 -13.90 0.56
N THR A 170 0.71 -14.26 -0.70
CA THR A 170 -0.04 -13.76 -1.85
C THR A 170 -0.60 -14.91 -2.71
N ALA A 171 -1.27 -14.59 -3.81
CA ALA A 171 -1.84 -15.55 -4.74
C ALA A 171 -1.89 -14.95 -6.16
N PRO A 172 -1.94 -15.77 -7.23
CA PRO A 172 -2.15 -15.26 -8.59
C PRO A 172 -3.54 -14.64 -8.78
N GLN A 173 -4.51 -15.05 -7.97
CA GLN A 173 -5.87 -14.51 -7.95
C GLN A 173 -6.53 -14.70 -6.59
N ALA A 174 -7.51 -13.87 -6.29
CA ALA A 174 -8.29 -13.96 -5.08
C ALA A 174 -9.22 -15.19 -5.05
N GLN A 175 -9.28 -15.87 -3.90
CA GLN A 175 -10.23 -16.96 -3.66
C GLN A 175 -11.59 -16.43 -3.16
N PRO A 176 -12.70 -17.19 -3.30
CA PRO A 176 -14.05 -16.75 -2.95
C PRO A 176 -14.19 -16.16 -1.54
N PHE A 177 -13.59 -16.79 -0.53
CA PHE A 177 -13.62 -16.29 0.85
C PHE A 177 -13.01 -14.88 0.95
N ALA A 178 -11.84 -14.67 0.34
CA ALA A 178 -11.18 -13.38 0.36
C ALA A 178 -11.97 -12.31 -0.42
N ILE A 179 -12.66 -12.71 -1.50
CA ILE A 179 -13.57 -11.84 -2.26
C ILE A 179 -14.76 -11.42 -1.39
N ALA A 180 -15.40 -12.36 -0.70
CA ALA A 180 -16.54 -12.10 0.18
C ALA A 180 -16.18 -11.12 1.31
N ILE A 181 -15.05 -11.35 2.00
CA ILE A 181 -14.57 -10.44 3.05
C ILE A 181 -14.35 -9.03 2.50
N ARG A 182 -13.66 -8.88 1.36
CA ARG A 182 -13.46 -7.56 0.75
C ARG A 182 -14.75 -6.92 0.25
N SER A 183 -15.74 -7.72 -0.15
CA SER A 183 -17.07 -7.22 -0.50
C SER A 183 -17.74 -6.58 0.69
N LEU A 184 -17.77 -7.27 1.84
CA LEU A 184 -18.33 -6.76 3.09
C LEU A 184 -17.58 -5.52 3.58
N GLN A 185 -16.26 -5.47 3.43
CA GLN A 185 -15.47 -4.27 3.76
C GLN A 185 -15.89 -3.05 2.93
N ARG A 186 -16.08 -3.22 1.61
CA ARG A 186 -16.57 -2.12 0.74
C ARG A 186 -18.02 -1.75 1.04
N GLU A 187 -18.85 -2.73 1.33
CA GLU A 187 -20.25 -2.52 1.69
C GLU A 187 -20.38 -1.71 2.98
N ALA A 188 -19.58 -2.02 4.01
CA ALA A 188 -19.55 -1.25 5.25
C ALA A 188 -19.23 0.24 5.02
N ILE A 189 -18.28 0.55 4.12
CA ILE A 189 -17.95 1.94 3.76
C ILE A 189 -19.12 2.58 2.99
N ARG A 190 -19.69 1.88 2.00
CA ARG A 190 -20.75 2.43 1.13
C ARG A 190 -22.08 2.65 1.85
N LEU A 191 -22.35 1.88 2.90
CA LEU A 191 -23.56 2.00 3.73
C LEU A 191 -23.44 3.08 4.81
N ASP A 192 -22.24 3.61 5.04
CA ASP A 192 -22.06 4.76 5.92
C ASP A 192 -22.76 5.98 5.29
N PRO A 193 -23.70 6.65 5.99
CA PRO A 193 -24.40 7.82 5.45
C PRO A 193 -23.46 8.95 5.03
N ASN A 194 -22.31 9.07 5.69
CA ASN A 194 -21.30 10.07 5.37
C ASN A 194 -20.49 9.72 4.12
N TRP A 195 -20.61 8.51 3.55
CA TRP A 195 -19.91 8.17 2.30
C TRP A 195 -20.38 9.07 1.15
N ASN A 196 -21.63 9.54 1.17
CA ASN A 196 -22.17 10.50 0.20
C ASN A 196 -21.86 10.13 -1.26
N ASN A 197 -22.02 8.85 -1.64
CA ASN A 197 -21.66 8.34 -2.97
C ASN A 197 -20.20 8.65 -3.40
N GLY A 198 -19.29 8.73 -2.44
CA GLY A 198 -17.89 9.08 -2.63
C GLY A 198 -17.60 10.58 -2.72
N ALA A 199 -18.60 11.44 -2.58
CA ALA A 199 -18.47 12.90 -2.53
C ALA A 199 -18.44 13.44 -1.08
N TYR A 200 -17.72 12.75 -0.19
CA TYR A 200 -17.51 13.17 1.19
C TYR A 200 -16.42 14.26 1.28
N ASP A 201 -16.42 15.01 2.39
CA ASP A 201 -15.41 16.01 2.70
C ASP A 201 -14.67 15.67 4.01
N ASP A 202 -13.70 16.50 4.40
CA ASP A 202 -12.89 16.30 5.61
C ASP A 202 -13.71 16.35 6.91
N THR A 203 -14.91 16.94 6.88
CA THR A 203 -15.79 17.07 8.05
C THR A 203 -16.81 15.93 8.15
N HIS A 204 -17.26 15.40 7.00
CA HIS A 204 -18.28 14.36 6.90
C HIS A 204 -17.70 13.12 6.19
N TYR A 205 -16.71 12.48 6.82
CA TYR A 205 -16.07 11.27 6.30
C TYR A 205 -16.80 9.99 6.77
N PRO A 206 -16.87 8.91 5.96
CA PRO A 206 -17.47 7.61 6.34
C PRO A 206 -16.63 6.83 7.37
N GLU A 207 -16.41 7.45 8.54
CA GLU A 207 -15.51 6.94 9.56
C GLU A 207 -16.02 5.63 10.18
N ALA A 208 -17.32 5.51 10.43
CA ALA A 208 -17.89 4.31 11.03
C ALA A 208 -17.72 3.11 10.08
N GLY A 209 -18.03 3.29 8.80
CA GLY A 209 -17.83 2.29 7.75
C GLY A 209 -16.36 1.88 7.61
N MET A 210 -15.44 2.84 7.66
CA MET A 210 -14.00 2.58 7.63
C MET A 210 -13.50 1.80 8.84
N ARG A 211 -13.97 2.14 10.05
CA ARG A 211 -13.66 1.40 11.28
C ARG A 211 -14.15 -0.05 11.19
N ILE A 212 -15.37 -0.28 10.72
CA ILE A 212 -15.93 -1.64 10.53
C ILE A 212 -15.11 -2.42 9.49
N ALA A 213 -14.81 -1.81 8.34
CA ALA A 213 -14.01 -2.43 7.30
C ALA A 213 -12.62 -2.85 7.83
N ARG A 214 -12.00 -2.01 8.68
CA ARG A 214 -10.74 -2.32 9.32
C ARG A 214 -10.86 -3.44 10.35
N LYS A 215 -11.87 -3.41 11.23
CA LYS A 215 -12.16 -4.48 12.20
C LYS A 215 -12.30 -5.83 11.48
N LEU A 216 -13.10 -5.89 10.42
CA LEU A 216 -13.28 -7.09 9.61
C LEU A 216 -11.96 -7.56 8.96
N GLY A 217 -11.13 -6.63 8.49
CA GLY A 217 -9.79 -6.98 8.00
C GLY A 217 -8.93 -7.63 9.08
N VAL A 218 -8.79 -6.97 10.23
CA VAL A 218 -7.93 -7.39 11.34
C VAL A 218 -8.32 -8.77 11.88
N ILE A 219 -9.61 -9.07 12.02
CA ILE A 219 -10.05 -10.40 12.50
C ILE A 219 -9.70 -11.52 11.50
N THR A 220 -9.62 -11.22 10.20
CA THR A 220 -9.27 -12.20 9.16
C THR A 220 -7.78 -12.30 8.84
N TYR A 221 -6.96 -11.35 9.30
CA TYR A 221 -5.51 -11.35 9.08
C TYR A 221 -4.74 -12.24 10.06
N ARG A 222 -5.38 -12.63 11.17
CA ARG A 222 -4.78 -13.42 12.25
C ARG A 222 -5.63 -14.64 12.56
N SER A 223 -5.03 -15.69 13.10
CA SER A 223 -5.75 -16.92 13.40
C SER A 223 -6.74 -16.71 14.54
N ALA A 224 -7.90 -17.37 14.48
CA ALA A 224 -8.89 -17.34 15.56
C ALA A 224 -8.30 -17.87 16.89
N LEU A 225 -7.38 -18.82 16.83
CA LEU A 225 -6.68 -19.36 18.02
C LEU A 225 -5.82 -18.29 18.70
N GLU A 226 -5.14 -17.46 17.92
CA GLU A 226 -4.34 -16.34 18.44
C GLU A 226 -5.23 -15.27 19.11
N TRP A 227 -6.40 -14.97 18.54
CA TRP A 227 -7.39 -14.11 19.20
C TRP A 227 -7.85 -14.67 20.54
N SER A 228 -8.17 -15.98 20.58
CA SER A 228 -8.55 -16.67 21.81
C SER A 228 -7.43 -16.60 22.86
N GLY A 229 -6.18 -16.90 22.48
CA GLY A 229 -5.05 -16.88 23.40
C GLY A 229 -4.69 -15.49 23.95
N ARG A 230 -4.95 -14.42 23.19
CA ARG A 230 -4.63 -13.05 23.60
C ARG A 230 -5.71 -12.39 24.47
N PHE A 231 -6.99 -12.63 24.16
CA PHE A 231 -8.08 -11.80 24.71
C PHE A 231 -9.13 -12.62 25.47
N SER A 232 -9.46 -13.83 25.01
CA SER A 232 -10.49 -14.74 25.55
C SER A 232 -11.61 -14.01 26.33
N ARG A 233 -11.90 -14.44 27.56
CA ARG A 233 -12.82 -13.77 28.50
C ARG A 233 -12.04 -13.10 29.64
N ILE A 234 -10.95 -12.41 29.30
CA ILE A 234 -10.19 -11.63 30.30
C ILE A 234 -11.14 -10.61 30.93
N ARG A 235 -11.28 -10.65 32.26
CA ARG A 235 -12.10 -9.69 32.99
C ARG A 235 -11.32 -8.40 33.14
N LEU A 236 -11.88 -7.30 32.66
CA LEU A 236 -11.41 -5.96 33.02
C LEU A 236 -11.70 -5.75 34.52
N ASP A 237 -10.75 -5.13 35.22
CA ASP A 237 -10.92 -4.81 36.64
C ASP A 237 -12.07 -3.81 36.80
N SER A 238 -12.96 -4.04 37.76
CA SER A 238 -14.20 -3.26 37.91
C SER A 238 -13.95 -1.78 38.21
N GLY A 239 -12.76 -1.43 38.72
CA GLY A 239 -12.33 -0.07 38.99
C GLY A 239 -11.73 0.69 37.80
N ALA A 240 -11.58 0.04 36.63
CA ALA A 240 -11.01 0.63 35.41
C ALA A 240 -12.05 0.89 34.31
N ARG A 241 -13.35 0.91 34.65
CA ARG A 241 -14.42 1.23 33.71
C ARG A 241 -14.45 2.74 33.47
N ASP A 242 -13.99 3.17 32.30
CA ASP A 242 -14.25 4.52 31.79
C ASP A 242 -15.76 4.74 31.60
N GLU A 243 -16.19 6.02 31.60
CA GLU A 243 -17.59 6.41 31.41
C GLU A 243 -18.16 6.06 30.02
N ASP A 244 -17.28 5.72 29.06
CA ASP A 244 -17.69 5.12 27.80
C ASP A 244 -17.69 3.58 27.92
N PRO A 245 -18.88 2.94 27.99
CA PRO A 245 -18.98 1.50 28.17
C PRO A 245 -18.39 0.66 27.03
N PHE A 246 -17.95 1.29 25.92
CA PHE A 246 -17.38 0.61 24.75
C PHE A 246 -16.00 1.14 24.33
N ALA A 247 -15.34 1.98 25.13
CA ALA A 247 -14.01 2.53 24.81
C ALA A 247 -12.90 1.45 24.65
N PHE A 248 -13.14 0.26 25.20
CA PHE A 248 -12.23 -0.89 25.12
C PHE A 248 -12.87 -2.11 24.41
N GLU A 249 -13.52 -1.91 23.25
CA GLU A 249 -13.93 -3.01 22.33
C GLU A 249 -13.42 -2.88 20.87
#